data_AF-A0A4R5N892-F1
#
_entry.id   AF-A0A4R5N892-F1
#
_cell.length_a   1.000
_cell.length_b   1.000
_cell.length_c   1.000
_cell.angle_alpha   90.00
_cell.angle_beta   90.00
_cell.angle_gamma   90.00
#
_symmetry.space_group_name_H-M   'P 1'
#
loop_
_entity.id
_entity.type
_entity.pdbx_description
1 polymer ?
#
loop_
_entity_poly.entity_id
_entity_poly.type
_entity_poly.pdbx_seq_one_letter_code
_entity_poly.pdbx_strand_id
1 'polypeptide(L)' 'MLYEYAIVVYILMTWLPGATRSRLHQWLGSIVMPYLSVFRFIPPIGMIDFSPVVAIIVLQFARSGLQYLVSAFI' A
#
# COMPACT_ATOMS: atom_id res chain seq x y z
N MET A 1 -9.14 -5.22 -3.48
CA MET A 1 -8.78 -5.42 -4.90
C MET A 1 -8.32 -4.12 -5.53
N LEU A 2 -9.20 -3.14 -5.82
CA LEU A 2 -8.77 -1.89 -6.49
C LEU A 2 -7.72 -1.11 -5.70
N TYR A 3 -7.88 -1.00 -4.37
CA TYR A 3 -6.92 -0.28 -3.52
C TYR A 3 -5.56 -0.98 -3.41
N GLU A 4 -5.53 -2.32 -3.39
CA GLU A 4 -4.29 -3.10 -3.41
C GLU A 4 -3.51 -2.83 -4.72
N TYR A 5 -4.20 -2.81 -5.85
CA TYR A 5 -3.57 -2.45 -7.13
C TYR A 5 -3.05 -1.00 -7.14
N ALA A 6 -3.78 -0.05 -6.55
CA ALA A 6 -3.30 1.32 -6.41
C ALA A 6 -2.00 1.40 -5.59
N ILE A 7 -1.91 0.65 -4.49
CA ILE A 7 -0.68 0.52 -3.69
C ILE A 7 0.45 -0.05 -4.55
N VAL A 8 0.21 -1.18 -5.24
CA VAL A 8 1.22 -1.82 -6.11
C VAL A 8 1.73 -0.86 -7.18
N VAL A 9 0.84 -0.19 -7.90
CA VAL A 9 1.21 0.79 -8.93
C VAL A 9 2.01 1.93 -8.34
N TYR A 10 1.59 2.47 -7.17
CA TYR A 10 2.32 3.54 -6.49
C TYR A 10 3.77 3.14 -6.16
N ILE A 11 3.98 1.94 -5.63
CA ILE A 11 5.31 1.42 -5.29
C ILE A 11 6.15 1.23 -6.55
N LEU A 12 5.61 0.60 -7.59
CA LEU A 12 6.32 0.41 -8.85
C LEU A 12 6.76 1.75 -9.46
N MET A 13 5.92 2.79 -9.35
CA MET A 13 6.26 4.15 -9.76
C MET A 13 7.37 4.80 -8.90
N THR A 14 7.58 4.38 -7.65
CA THR A 14 8.72 4.86 -6.86
C THR A 14 10.04 4.24 -7.31
N TRP A 15 10.01 3.04 -7.88
CA TRP A 15 11.20 2.35 -8.39
C TRP A 15 11.57 2.79 -9.80
N LEU A 16 10.60 3.29 -10.58
CA LEU A 16 10.82 3.80 -11.93
C LEU A 16 11.39 5.25 -11.91
N PRO A 17 12.62 5.48 -12.39
CA PRO A 17 13.21 6.81 -12.42
C PRO A 17 12.39 7.76 -13.32
N GLY A 18 11.95 8.89 -12.76
CA GLY A 18 11.14 9.90 -13.44
C GLY A 18 9.63 9.79 -13.20
N ALA A 19 9.11 8.60 -12.85
CA ALA A 19 7.69 8.42 -12.56
C ALA A 19 7.24 9.14 -11.28
N THR A 20 8.13 9.26 -10.29
CA THR A 20 7.90 9.96 -9.02
C THR A 20 7.58 11.45 -9.19
N ARG A 21 8.00 12.07 -10.30
CA ARG A 21 7.73 13.49 -10.59
C ARG A 21 6.42 13.71 -11.36
N SER A 22 5.75 12.64 -11.78
CA SER A 22 4.53 12.72 -12.58
C SER A 22 3.33 13.17 -11.74
N ARG A 23 2.37 13.85 -12.39
CA ARG A 23 1.07 14.21 -11.78
C ARG A 23 0.31 12.98 -11.29
N LEU A 24 0.43 11.86 -12.00
CA LEU A 24 -0.18 10.59 -11.63
C LEU A 24 0.37 10.07 -10.30
N HIS A 25 1.69 10.12 -10.10
CA HIS A 25 2.30 9.70 -8.83
C HIS A 25 1.83 10.55 -7.66
N GLN A 26 1.74 11.88 -7.84
CA GLN A 26 1.25 12.79 -6.81
C GLN A 26 -0.22 12.52 -6.45
N TRP A 27 -1.07 12.31 -7.47
CA TRP A 27 -2.48 11.99 -7.27
C TRP A 27 -2.69 10.62 -6.61
N LEU A 28 -1.95 9.60 -7.05
CA LEU A 28 -2.02 8.28 -6.45
C LEU A 28 -1.48 8.30 -5.01
N GLY A 29 -0.41 9.07 -4.78
CA GLY A 29 0.17 9.30 -3.47
C GLY A 29 -0.81 9.94 -2.49
N SER A 30 -1.67 10.88 -2.90
CA SER A 30 -2.63 11.48 -1.98
C SER A 30 -3.68 10.47 -1.46
N ILE A 31 -3.99 9.44 -2.24
CA ILE A 31 -4.93 8.37 -1.88
C ILE A 31 -4.26 7.30 -1.02
N VAL A 32 -3.00 6.96 -1.35
CA VAL A 32 -2.32 5.80 -0.79
C VAL A 32 -1.43 6.16 0.41
N MET A 33 -0.88 7.37 0.46
CA MET A 33 0.02 7.81 1.54
C MET A 33 -0.60 7.77 2.94
N PRO A 34 -1.88 8.15 3.18
CA PRO A 34 -2.46 8.07 4.52
C PRO A 34 -2.32 6.66 5.12
N TYR A 35 -2.59 5.63 4.32
CA TYR A 35 -2.43 4.24 4.72
C TYR A 35 -0.96 3.83 4.85
N LEU A 36 -0.13 4.11 3.85
CA LEU A 36 1.31 3.76 3.89
C LEU A 36 2.06 4.47 5.00
N SER A 37 1.62 5.67 5.41
CA SER A 37 2.25 6.44 6.48
C SER A 37 2.21 5.71 7.82
N VAL A 38 1.20 4.86 8.05
CA VAL A 38 1.09 3.99 9.23
C VAL A 38 2.24 3.00 9.30
N PHE A 39 2.80 2.60 8.15
CA PHE A 39 3.89 1.60 8.06
C PHE A 39 5.27 2.23 7.97
N ARG A 40 5.40 3.58 7.95
CA ARG A 40 6.70 4.28 7.89
C ARG A 40 7.61 4.04 9.09
N PHE A 41 7.13 3.39 10.15
CA PHE A 41 7.99 2.94 11.24
C PHE A 41 8.93 1.79 10.82
N ILE A 42 8.63 1.11 9.71
CA ILE A 42 9.47 0.04 9.19
C ILE A 42 10.64 0.70 8.46
N PRO A 43 11.88 0.61 8.99
CA PRO A 43 13.02 1.22 8.34
C PRO A 43 13.29 0.53 6.99
N PRO A 44 13.68 1.29 5.95
CA PRO A 44 14.09 0.70 4.69
C PRO A 44 15.34 -0.15 4.91
N ILE A 45 15.43 -1.29 4.22
CA ILE A 45 16.62 -2.15 4.26
C ILE A 45 17.44 -1.82 3.01
N GLY A 46 18.57 -1.14 3.20
CA GLY A 46 19.35 -0.58 2.11
C GLY A 46 18.60 0.56 1.41
N MET A 47 18.32 0.41 0.11
CA MET A 47 17.56 1.40 -0.67
C MET A 47 16.10 1.00 -0.92
N ILE A 48 15.68 -0.18 -0.45
CA ILE A 48 14.35 -0.72 -0.73
C ILE A 48 13.45 -0.51 0.49
N ASP A 49 12.32 0.15 0.26
CA ASP A 49 11.26 0.31 1.26
C ASP A 49 10.37 -0.94 1.30
N PHE A 50 10.36 -1.64 2.43
CA PHE A 50 9.54 -2.83 2.66
C PHE A 50 8.17 -2.51 3.28
N SER A 51 7.96 -1.28 3.76
CA SER A 51 6.68 -0.79 4.31
C SER A 51 5.48 -1.14 3.41
N PRO A 52 5.57 -1.03 2.08
CA PRO A 52 4.41 -1.30 1.22
C PRO A 52 4.05 -2.78 1.09
N VAL A 53 5.04 -3.69 1.19
CA VAL A 53 4.79 -5.14 1.20
C VAL A 53 4.00 -5.50 2.45
N VAL A 54 4.44 -4.99 3.61
CA VAL A 54 3.74 -5.19 4.88
C VAL A 54 2.34 -4.59 4.85
N ALA A 55 2.19 -3.41 4.26
CA ALA A 55 0.89 -2.77 4.07
C ALA A 55 -0.09 -3.66 3.26
N ILE A 56 0.37 -4.27 2.16
CA ILE A 56 -0.46 -5.18 1.37
C ILE A 56 -0.86 -6.42 2.19
N ILE A 57 0.10 -7.02 2.92
CA ILE A 57 -0.16 -8.19 3.77
C ILE A 57 -1.22 -7.87 4.82
N VAL A 58 -1.07 -6.76 5.54
CA VAL A 58 -2.03 -6.33 6.57
C VAL A 58 -3.40 -6.07 5.97
N LEU A 59 -3.48 -5.46 4.78
CA LEU A 59 -4.74 -5.22 4.09
C LEU A 59 -5.47 -6.53 3.72
N GLN A 60 -4.72 -7.54 3.26
CA GLN A 60 -5.28 -8.86 2.96
C GLN A 60 -5.81 -9.54 4.22
N PHE A 61 -5.05 -9.52 5.32
CA PHE A 61 -5.50 -10.08 6.60
C PHE A 61 -6.73 -9.36 7.15
N ALA A 62 -6.76 -8.02 7.09
CA ALA A 62 -7.90 -7.23 7.54
C ALA A 62 -9.17 -7.58 6.74
N ARG A 63 -9.03 -7.77 5.43
CA ARG A 63 -10.15 -8.17 4.57
C ARG A 63 -10.64 -9.59 4.88
N SER A 64 -9.73 -10.56 4.97
CA SER A 64 -10.10 -11.94 5.29
C SER A 64 -10.73 -12.04 6.68
N GLY A 65 -10.19 -11.33 7.67
CA GLY A 65 -10.75 -11.24 9.01
C GLY A 65 -12.14 -10.60 9.01
N LEU A 66 -12.33 -9.51 8.29
CA LEU A 66 -13.64 -8.87 8.15
C LEU A 66 -14.65 -9.82 7.49
N GLN A 67 -14.27 -10.53 6.43
CA GLN A 67 -15.13 -11.51 5.77
C GLN A 67 -15.51 -12.65 6.71
N TYR A 68 -14.55 -13.17 7.47
CA TYR A 68 -14.78 -14.20 8.47
C TYR A 68 -15.78 -13.74 9.54
N LEU A 69 -15.57 -12.55 10.11
CA LEU A 69 -16.47 -11.98 11.10
C LEU A 69 -17.89 -11.80 10.54
N VAL A 70 -18.02 -11.20 9.36
CA VAL A 70 -19.32 -11.03 8.70
C VAL A 70 -20.01 -12.37 8.48
N SER A 71 -19.30 -13.41 8.04
CA SER A 71 -19.86 -14.76 7.88
C SER A 71 -20.13 -15.49 9.19
N ALA A 72 -19.58 -15.04 10.31
CA ALA A 72 -19.81 -15.63 11.62
C ALA A 72 -21.05 -15.05 12.32
N PHE A 73 -21.49 -13.85 11.92
CA PHE A 73 -22.66 -13.15 12.49
C PHE A 73 -23.91 -13.17 11.58
N ILE A 74 -23.76 -13.52 10.30
CA ILE A 74 -24.85 -13.78 9.34
C ILE A 74 -25.04 -15.29 9.22
#